data_AF-A0A7Y6NNU3-F1
#
_entry.id   AF-A0A7Y6NNU3-F1
#
_cell.length_a   1.000
_cell.length_b   1.000
_cell.length_c   1.000
_cell.angle_alpha   90.00
_cell.angle_beta   90.00
_cell.angle_gamma   90.00
#
_symmetry.space_group_name_H-M   'P 1'
#
loop_
_entity.id
_entity.type
_entity.pdbx_description
1 polymer ?
#
loop_
_entity_poly.entity_id
_entity_poly.type
_entity_poly.pdbx_seq_one_letter_code
_entity_poly.pdbx_strand_id
1 'polypeptide(L)'
;MHLVQLLLPVYDNAGAAFPKALYEDVRRELVDRFGGITTYSRAPAKGLWRDGGGVDRDDIVVYEVMADALDRAWWAGYRASLEQRFAQDEVVVRALAAERL
;
A
#
# COMPACT_ATOMS: atom_id res chain seq x y z
N MET A 1 6.39 -15.75 -11.69
CA MET A 1 5.69 -14.46 -11.46
C MET A 1 5.79 -14.11 -9.99
N HIS A 2 5.43 -12.89 -9.63
CA HIS A 2 5.49 -12.41 -8.26
C HIS A 2 4.17 -11.76 -7.85
N LEU A 3 3.74 -12.02 -6.63
CA LEU A 3 2.75 -11.20 -5.93
C LEU A 3 3.52 -10.12 -5.18
N VAL A 4 3.38 -8.86 -5.59
CA VAL A 4 3.99 -7.73 -4.90
C VAL A 4 2.96 -7.12 -3.97
N GLN A 5 3.32 -6.93 -2.70
CA GLN A 5 2.48 -6.35 -1.67
C GLN A 5 3.10 -5.06 -1.16
N LEU A 6 2.30 -4.00 -1.11
CA LEU A 6 2.65 -2.71 -0.52
C LEU A 6 1.84 -2.55 0.77
N LEU A 7 2.51 -2.30 1.87
CA LEU A 7 1.90 -2.10 3.18
C LEU A 7 1.99 -0.61 3.51
N LEU A 8 0.86 0.09 3.44
CA LEU A 8 0.80 1.53 3.63
C LEU A 8 0.16 1.85 4.98
N PRO A 9 0.76 2.73 5.80
CA PRO A 9 0.20 3.10 7.09
C PRO A 9 -1.11 3.87 6.89
N VAL A 10 -2.04 3.75 7.84
CA VAL A 10 -3.26 4.58 7.88
C VAL A 10 -3.01 5.92 8.57
N TYR A 11 -2.13 5.93 9.57
CA TYR A 11 -1.84 7.08 10.41
C TYR A 11 -0.37 7.51 10.29
N ASP A 12 -0.11 8.80 10.42
CA ASP A 12 1.24 9.35 10.51
C ASP A 12 1.85 9.14 11.91
N ASN A 13 3.10 9.60 12.07
CA ASN A 13 3.84 9.47 13.35
C ASN A 13 3.19 10.25 14.52
N ALA A 14 2.31 11.21 14.22
CA ALA A 14 1.54 11.97 15.21
C ALA A 14 0.16 11.33 15.50
N GLY A 15 -0.22 10.27 14.78
CA GLY A 15 -1.51 9.59 14.90
C GLY A 15 -2.63 10.22 14.07
N ALA A 16 -2.31 11.13 13.14
CA ALA A 16 -3.28 11.71 12.22
C ALA A 16 -3.46 10.81 10.99
N ALA A 17 -4.71 10.61 10.55
CA ALA A 17 -4.99 9.77 9.39
C ALA A 17 -4.52 10.45 8.09
N PHE A 18 -3.91 9.68 7.19
CA PHE A 18 -3.57 10.17 5.86
C PHE A 18 -4.83 10.42 5.02
N PRO A 19 -4.82 11.44 4.14
CA PRO A 19 -5.97 11.71 3.29
C PRO A 19 -6.19 10.59 2.28
N LYS A 20 -7.46 10.21 2.08
CA LYS A 20 -7.88 9.17 1.11
C LYS A 20 -7.26 9.35 -0.29
N ALA A 21 -7.07 10.59 -0.73
CA ALA A 21 -6.51 10.92 -2.04
C ALA A 21 -5.14 10.24 -2.27
N LEU A 22 -4.28 10.13 -1.26
CA LEU A 22 -2.97 9.47 -1.40
C LEU A 22 -3.12 8.00 -1.80
N TYR A 23 -4.08 7.30 -1.20
CA TYR A 23 -4.33 5.89 -1.52
C TYR A 23 -4.97 5.72 -2.90
N GLU A 24 -5.83 6.64 -3.31
CA GLU A 24 -6.41 6.62 -4.67
C GLU A 24 -5.35 6.89 -5.73
N ASP A 25 -4.38 7.76 -5.45
CA ASP A 25 -3.25 8.02 -6.34
C ASP A 25 -2.41 6.74 -6.52
N VAL A 26 -2.06 6.07 -5.42
CA VAL A 26 -1.36 4.77 -5.46
C VAL A 26 -2.17 3.73 -6.24
N ARG A 27 -3.49 3.64 -5.99
CA ARG A 27 -4.38 2.73 -6.73
C ARG A 27 -4.29 2.98 -8.23
N ARG A 28 -4.41 4.22 -8.68
CA ARG A 28 -4.34 4.57 -10.10
C ARG A 28 -2.98 4.22 -10.69
N GLU A 29 -1.90 4.61 -10.04
CA GLU A 29 -0.52 4.33 -10.50
C GLU A 29 -0.26 2.82 -10.69
N LEU A 30 -0.75 1.99 -9.76
CA LEU A 30 -0.62 0.55 -9.85
C LEU A 30 -1.55 -0.05 -10.91
N VAL A 31 -2.79 0.45 -11.07
CA VAL A 31 -3.70 0.02 -12.15
C VAL A 31 -3.12 0.36 -13.53
N ASP A 32 -2.64 1.59 -13.72
CA ASP A 32 -2.09 2.06 -14.99
C ASP A 32 -0.87 1.24 -15.42
N ARG A 33 -0.06 0.79 -14.45
CA ARG A 33 1.14 -0.01 -14.73
C ARG A 33 0.88 -1.51 -14.86
N PHE A 34 0.02 -2.08 -14.03
CA PHE A 34 -0.14 -3.55 -13.91
C PHE A 34 -1.47 -4.08 -14.45
N GLY A 35 -2.38 -3.20 -14.89
CA GLY A 35 -3.67 -3.57 -15.49
C GLY A 35 -4.73 -4.06 -14.50
N GLY A 36 -4.41 -4.16 -13.20
CA GLY A 36 -5.33 -4.56 -12.15
C GLY A 36 -4.64 -4.72 -10.80
N ILE A 37 -5.38 -4.45 -9.72
CA ILE A 37 -4.87 -4.52 -8.35
C ILE A 37 -5.94 -5.09 -7.43
N THR A 38 -5.51 -5.80 -6.38
CA THR A 38 -6.37 -6.18 -5.25
C THR A 38 -6.02 -5.31 -4.06
N THR A 39 -7.02 -4.83 -3.32
CA THR A 39 -6.82 -4.01 -2.12
C THR A 39 -7.62 -4.59 -0.97
N TYR A 40 -6.99 -4.74 0.19
CA TYR A 40 -7.68 -5.02 1.44
C TYR A 40 -6.94 -4.36 2.61
N SER A 41 -7.63 -4.16 3.74
CA SER A 41 -7.03 -3.67 4.97
C SER A 41 -6.78 -4.82 5.94
N ARG A 42 -5.68 -4.77 6.71
CA ARG A 42 -5.44 -5.67 7.85
C ARG A 42 -5.57 -4.86 9.14
N ALA A 43 -6.80 -4.84 9.68
CA ALA A 43 -7.33 -4.26 10.95
C ALA A 43 -8.69 -3.56 10.65
N PRO A 44 -9.63 -3.48 11.62
CA PRO A 44 -11.01 -3.90 11.42
C PRO A 44 -11.69 -3.14 10.27
N ALA A 45 -11.93 -3.87 9.18
CA ALA A 45 -12.70 -3.40 8.05
C ALA A 45 -14.14 -3.09 8.49
N LYS A 46 -14.46 -1.80 8.73
CA LYS A 46 -15.84 -1.30 8.83
C LYS A 46 -15.99 0.07 8.15
N GLY A 47 -15.65 0.14 6.86
CA GLY A 47 -15.83 1.34 6.04
C GLY A 47 -14.71 2.36 6.22
N LEU A 48 -14.32 3.01 5.14
CA LEU A 48 -13.16 3.89 5.00
C LEU A 48 -12.98 5.01 6.06
N TRP A 49 -13.93 5.25 6.96
CA TRP A 49 -13.86 6.27 8.01
C TRP A 49 -14.79 5.84 9.14
N ARG A 50 -14.27 5.76 10.37
CA ARG A 50 -15.12 5.74 11.55
C ARG A 50 -14.55 6.72 12.56
N ASP A 51 -15.28 7.81 12.77
CA ASP A 51 -15.07 8.71 13.89
C ASP A 51 -15.12 7.89 15.20
N GLY A 52 -14.04 7.93 15.97
CA GLY A 52 -14.07 7.57 17.39
C GLY A 52 -13.82 6.10 17.76
N GLY A 53 -12.94 5.38 17.06
CA GLY A 53 -12.34 4.14 17.56
C GLY A 53 -10.84 4.33 17.80
N GLY A 54 -10.32 3.86 18.94
CA GLY A 54 -8.94 4.11 19.38
C GLY A 54 -7.88 3.92 18.29
N VAL A 55 -6.90 4.82 18.28
CA VAL A 55 -5.78 4.86 17.34
C VAL A 55 -4.91 3.63 17.58
N ASP A 56 -5.16 2.54 16.85
CA ASP A 56 -4.18 1.46 16.75
C ASP A 56 -3.20 1.87 15.66
N ARG A 57 -1.95 2.17 16.06
CA ARG A 57 -0.88 2.63 15.16
C ARG A 57 -0.48 1.56 14.13
N ASP A 58 -0.98 0.34 14.28
CA ASP A 58 -0.69 -0.81 13.42
C ASP A 58 -1.68 -0.97 12.25
N ASP A 59 -2.63 -0.04 12.07
CA ASP A 59 -3.57 -0.07 10.96
C ASP A 59 -2.86 0.16 9.61
N ILE A 60 -2.97 -0.82 8.71
CA ILE A 60 -2.37 -0.78 7.37
C ILE A 60 -3.37 -1.09 6.25
N VAL A 61 -3.17 -0.41 5.12
CA VAL A 61 -3.78 -0.73 3.83
C VAL A 61 -2.79 -1.56 3.01
N VAL A 62 -3.23 -2.72 2.54
CA VAL A 62 -2.43 -3.59 1.69
C VAL A 62 -2.92 -3.49 0.25
N TYR A 63 -1.99 -3.09 -0.64
CA TYR A 63 -2.18 -3.16 -2.08
C TYR A 63 -1.39 -4.34 -2.65
N GLU A 64 -2.03 -5.10 -3.53
CA GLU A 64 -1.44 -6.26 -4.17
C GLU A 64 -1.51 -6.17 -5.70
N VAL A 65 -0.39 -6.48 -6.34
CA VAL A 65 -0.31 -6.60 -7.81
C VAL A 65 0.41 -7.87 -8.21
N MET A 66 -0.07 -8.51 -9.27
CA MET A 66 0.63 -9.60 -9.93
C MET A 66 1.60 -9.01 -10.95
N ALA A 67 2.87 -9.38 -10.85
CA ALA A 67 3.92 -8.93 -11.77
C ALA A 67 4.63 -10.13 -12.40
N ASP A 68 4.64 -10.20 -13.74
CA ASP A 68 5.32 -11.29 -14.46
C ASP A 68 6.83 -11.25 -14.24
N ALA A 69 7.41 -10.04 -14.29
CA ALA A 69 8.81 -9.76 -13.97
C ALA A 69 8.93 -8.71 -12.86
N LEU A 70 9.96 -8.84 -12.02
CA LEU A 70 10.23 -7.90 -10.94
C LEU A 70 11.25 -6.84 -11.38
N ASP A 71 10.75 -5.70 -11.87
CA ASP A 71 11.56 -4.51 -12.15
C ASP A 71 12.00 -3.85 -10.83
N ARG A 72 13.16 -4.27 -10.32
CA ARG A 72 13.70 -3.82 -9.03
C ARG A 72 13.99 -2.34 -8.99
N ALA A 73 14.43 -1.75 -10.11
CA ALA A 73 14.76 -0.33 -10.16
C ALA A 73 13.48 0.52 -10.02
N TRP A 74 12.42 0.12 -10.74
CA TRP A 74 11.13 0.79 -10.61
C TRP A 74 10.54 0.64 -9.20
N TRP A 75 10.56 -0.57 -8.63
CA TRP A 75 10.03 -0.79 -7.27
C TRP A 75 10.81 -0.02 -6.20
N ALA A 76 12.14 0.10 -6.32
CA ALA A 76 12.95 0.91 -5.41
C ALA A 76 12.60 2.40 -5.50
N GLY A 77 12.48 2.94 -6.72
CA GLY A 77 12.06 4.33 -6.92
C GLY A 77 10.63 4.60 -6.45
N TYR A 78 9.73 3.66 -6.68
CA TYR A 78 8.34 3.76 -6.24
C TYR A 78 8.21 3.70 -4.72
N ARG A 79 8.96 2.80 -4.06
CA ARG A 79 9.05 2.74 -2.60
C ARG A 79 9.53 4.08 -2.02
N ALA A 80 10.60 4.66 -2.58
CA ALA A 80 11.12 5.95 -2.11
C ALA A 80 10.09 7.09 -2.25
N SER A 81 9.28 7.09 -3.32
CA SER A 81 8.20 8.07 -3.46
C SER A 81 7.07 7.86 -2.44
N LEU A 82 6.78 6.61 -2.08
CA LEU A 82 5.80 6.28 -1.05
C LEU A 82 6.29 6.72 0.34
N GLU A 83 7.55 6.48 0.68
CA GLU A 83 8.17 6.93 1.93
C GLU A 83 8.02 8.45 2.10
N GLN A 84 8.26 9.23 1.05
CA GLN A 84 8.03 10.67 1.06
C GLN A 84 6.55 11.04 1.20
N ARG A 85 5.65 10.40 0.43
CA ARG A 85 4.21 10.70 0.45
C ARG A 85 3.53 10.37 1.77
N PHE A 86 3.96 9.29 2.43
CA PHE A 86 3.43 8.81 3.70
C PHE A 86 4.28 9.24 4.90
N ALA A 87 5.27 10.13 4.70
CA ALA A 87 6.16 10.62 5.76
C ALA A 87 6.70 9.50 6.67
N GLN A 88 7.11 8.38 6.04
CA GLN A 88 7.67 7.22 6.72
C GLN A 88 9.15 7.08 6.40
N ASP A 89 9.94 6.67 7.40
CA ASP A 89 11.35 6.34 7.19
C ASP A 89 11.51 5.07 6.33
N GLU A 90 10.56 4.14 6.44
CA GLU A 90 10.55 2.90 5.67
C GLU A 90 9.12 2.46 5.32
N VAL A 91 8.88 2.21 4.03
CA VAL A 91 7.65 1.55 3.54
C VAL A 91 7.97 0.12 3.11
N VAL A 92 7.22 -0.84 3.63
CA VAL A 92 7.39 -2.25 3.27
C VAL A 92 6.75 -2.53 1.91
N VAL A 93 7.60 -2.81 0.93
CA VAL A 93 7.23 -3.38 -0.37
C VAL A 93 7.91 -4.73 -0.49
N ARG A 94 7.13 -5.81 -0.54
CA ARG A 94 7.66 -7.19 -0.60
C ARG A 94 7.12 -7.95 -1.80
N ALA A 95 7.94 -8.83 -2.35
CA ALA A 95 7.57 -9.71 -3.44
C ALA A 95 7.58 -11.17 -2.96
N LEU A 96 6.50 -11.89 -3.23
CA LEU A 96 6.37 -13.32 -2.99
C LEU A 96 6.38 -14.05 -4.33
N ALA A 97 7.06 -15.20 -4.40
CA ALA A 97 6.91 -16.10 -5.54
C ALA A 97 5.45 -16.54 -5.63
N ALA A 98 4.87 -16.45 -6.82
CA ALA A 98 3.51 -16.86 -7.08
C ALA A 98 3.44 -17.70 -8.36
N GLU A 99 2.40 -18.52 -8.44
CA GLU A 99 2.05 -19.32 -9.61
C GLU A 99 0.58 -19.04 -9.96
N ARG A 100 0.28 -18.91 -11.26
CA ARG A 100 -1.08 -18.79 -11.75
C ARG A 100 -1.47 -20.16 -12.30
N LEU A 101 -2.52 -20.74 -11.73
CA LEU A 101 -3.11 -22.02 -12.15
C LEU A 101 -4.10 -21.82 -13.30
#